data_AF-A0AAU8JEG6-F1
#
_entry.id   AF-A0AAU8JEG6-F1
#
_cell.length_a   1.000
_cell.length_b   1.000
_cell.length_c   1.000
_cell.angle_alpha   90.00
_cell.angle_beta   90.00
_cell.angle_gamma   90.00
#
_symmetry.space_group_name_H-M   'P 1'
#
loop_
_entity.id
_entity.type
_entity.pdbx_description
1 polymer ?
#
loop_
_entity_poly.entity_id
_entity_poly.type
_entity_poly.pdbx_seq_one_letter_code
_entity_poly.pdbx_strand_id
1 'polypeptide(L)' 'MPVKWREHIVTTPDILRGKPRIKGTRIPVSLILGYLASGNTVEEIIKVYIHVNES' A
#
# COMPACT_ATOMS: atom_id res chain seq x y z
N MET A 1 -5.68 -1.15 20.39
CA MET A 1 -6.41 -2.13 19.57
C MET A 1 -5.51 -2.55 18.41
N PRO A 2 -5.40 -3.83 18.06
CA PRO A 2 -4.57 -4.24 16.93
C PRO A 2 -5.20 -3.75 15.62
N VAL A 3 -4.38 -3.12 14.77
CA VAL A 3 -4.81 -2.69 13.43
C VAL A 3 -5.14 -3.93 12.60
N LYS A 4 -6.34 -3.98 11.99
CA LYS A 4 -6.78 -5.07 11.12
C LYS A 4 -6.21 -4.97 9.70
N TRP A 5 -4.88 -4.83 9.58
CA TRP A 5 -4.20 -4.57 8.31
C TRP A 5 -4.47 -5.63 7.22
N ARG A 6 -4.80 -6.87 7.61
CA ARG A 6 -5.11 -7.97 6.69
C ARG A 6 -6.33 -7.70 5.80
N GLU A 7 -7.24 -6.83 6.25
CA GLU A 7 -8.42 -6.44 5.45
C GLU A 7 -8.07 -5.49 4.30
N HIS A 8 -6.87 -4.89 4.34
CA HIS A 8 -6.38 -3.90 3.39
C HIS A 8 -5.28 -4.42 2.46
N ILE A 9 -4.74 -5.62 2.68
CA ILE A 9 -3.70 -6.23 1.83
C ILE A 9 -4.27 -7.44 1.12
N VAL A 10 -4.12 -7.48 -0.20
CA VAL A 10 -4.61 -8.58 -1.04
C VAL A 10 -3.48 -9.14 -1.89
N THR A 11 -3.52 -10.45 -2.13
CA THR A 11 -2.60 -11.16 -3.02
C THR A 11 -3.41 -11.99 -4.00
N THR A 12 -3.21 -11.77 -5.29
CA THR A 12 -3.84 -12.57 -6.35
C THR A 12 -2.84 -12.87 -7.46
N PRO A 13 -2.82 -14.07 -8.06
CA PRO A 13 -1.80 -14.45 -9.06
C PRO A 13 -1.78 -13.56 -10.31
N ASP A 14 -2.95 -13.06 -10.71
CA ASP A 14 -3.19 -12.24 -11.90
C ASP A 14 -2.64 -10.81 -11.79
N ILE A 15 -2.41 -10.29 -10.58
CA ILE A 15 -1.94 -8.93 -10.35
C ILE A 15 -0.59 -8.95 -9.65
N LEU A 16 0.37 -8.21 -10.21
CA LEU A 16 1.74 -8.09 -9.71
C LEU A 16 2.42 -9.45 -9.48
N ARG A 17 2.04 -10.48 -10.24
CA ARG A 17 2.55 -11.86 -10.12
C ARG A 17 2.38 -12.43 -8.71
N GLY A 18 1.27 -12.12 -8.04
CA GLY A 18 1.02 -12.60 -6.67
C GLY A 18 1.81 -11.85 -5.59
N LYS A 19 2.37 -10.67 -5.87
CA LYS A 19 2.95 -9.84 -4.83
C LYS A 19 1.85 -9.18 -3.98
N PRO A 20 2.01 -9.09 -2.64
CA PRO A 20 1.07 -8.38 -1.78
C PRO A 20 0.93 -6.91 -2.19
N ARG A 21 -0.31 -6.43 -2.25
CA ARG A 21 -0.65 -5.06 -2.64
C ARG A 21 -1.76 -4.48 -1.78
N ILE A 22 -1.87 -3.16 -1.76
CA ILE A 22 -3.01 -2.47 -1.14
C ILE A 22 -4.28 -2.79 -1.93
N LYS A 23 -5.32 -3.25 -1.23
CA LYS A 23 -6.62 -3.63 -1.79
C LYS A 23 -7.20 -2.47 -2.62
N GLY A 24 -7.71 -2.79 -3.80
CA GLY A 24 -8.25 -1.79 -4.74
C GLY A 24 -7.20 -1.06 -5.58
N THR A 25 -5.90 -1.32 -5.37
CA THR A 25 -4.82 -0.67 -6.11
C THR A 25 -3.91 -1.70 -6.80
N ARG A 26 -3.00 -1.21 -7.66
CA ARG A 26 -1.83 -1.96 -8.16
C ARG A 26 -0.53 -1.53 -7.46
N ILE A 27 -0.62 -1.04 -6.22
CA ILE A 27 0.53 -0.56 -5.44
C ILE A 27 1.03 -1.70 -4.54
N PRO A 28 2.25 -2.23 -4.77
CA PRO A 28 2.81 -3.28 -3.93
C PRO A 28 3.17 -2.75 -2.55
N VAL A 29 2.97 -3.58 -1.52
CA VAL A 29 3.32 -3.22 -0.13
C VAL A 29 4.82 -2.91 0.00
N SER A 30 5.66 -3.63 -0.76
CA SER A 30 7.12 -3.43 -0.76
C SER A 30 7.53 -2.04 -1.21
N LEU A 31 6.76 -1.36 -2.07
CA LEU A 31 7.06 -0.01 -2.51
C LEU A 31 6.91 0.98 -1.34
N ILE A 32 5.79 0.88 -0.61
CA ILE A 32 5.53 1.70 0.58
C ILE A 32 6.62 1.47 1.64
N LEU A 33 6.97 0.20 1.90
CA LEU A 33 8.06 -0.13 2.82
C LEU A 33 9.42 0.42 2.36
N GLY A 34 9.68 0.45 1.05
CA GLY A 34 10.90 1.06 0.49
C GLY A 34 10.98 2.57 0.74
N TYR A 35 9.87 3.29 0.59
CA TYR A 35 9.81 4.72 0.89
C TYR A 35 10.02 5.01 2.38
N LEU A 36 9.36 4.23 3.25
CA LEU A 36 9.54 4.33 4.70
C LEU A 36 11.00 4.04 5.09
N ALA A 37 11.60 2.99 4.51
CA ALA A 37 13.01 2.67 4.73
C ALA A 37 13.97 3.76 4.23
N SER A 38 13.55 4.53 3.23
CA SER A 38 14.29 5.67 2.69
C SER A 38 14.07 6.97 3.47
N GLY A 39 13.30 6.94 4.57
CA GLY A 39 13.05 8.09 5.44
C GLY A 39 11.90 9.00 4.99
N ASN A 40 11.08 8.58 4.04
CA ASN A 40 9.92 9.37 3.61
C ASN A 40 8.83 9.34 4.70
N THR A 41 8.13 10.45 4.87
CA THR A 41 6.99 10.51 5.79
C THR A 41 5.74 9.89 5.17
N VAL A 42 4.77 9.56 6.02
CA VAL A 42 3.49 9.00 5.57
C VAL A 42 2.75 9.98 4.66
N GLU A 43 2.83 11.28 4.97
CA GLU A 43 2.19 12.35 4.19
C GLU A 43 2.79 12.47 2.79
N GLU A 44 4.11 12.33 2.66
CA GLU A 44 4.80 12.32 1.36
C GLU A 44 4.37 11.12 0.53
N ILE A 45 4.31 9.93 1.13
CA ILE A 45 3.87 8.71 0.46
C ILE A 45 2.42 8.82 -0.01
N ILE A 46 1.54 9.37 0.83
CA ILE A 46 0.12 9.59 0.50
C ILE A 46 -0.01 10.50 -0.71
N LYS A 47 0.68 11.66 -0.72
CA LYS A 47 0.62 12.62 -1.82
C LYS A 47 1.00 12.03 -3.18
N VAL A 48 1.92 11.06 -3.20
CA VAL A 48 2.42 10.47 -4.45
C VAL A 48 1.52 9.33 -4.94
N TYR A 49 0.97 8.52 -4.03
CA TYR A 49 0.36 7.24 -4.40
C TYR A 49 -1.09 7.04 -3.98
N ILE A 50 -1.53 7.75 -2.94
CA ILE A 50 -2.84 7.56 -2.37
C ILE A 50 -3.67 8.76 -2.78
N HIS A 51 -4.46 8.58 -3.85
CA HIS A 51 -5.61 9.43 -4.08
C HIS A 51 -6.60 9.09 -2.98
N VAL A 52 -6.53 9.82 -1.87
CA VAL A 52 -7.54 9.73 -0.82
C VAL A 52 -8.82 10.21 -1.47
N ASN A 53 -9.68 9.29 -1.92
CA ASN A 53 -11.08 9.62 -2.09
C ASN A 53 -11.61 9.83 -0.69
N GLU A 54 -11.66 11.09 -0.25
CA GLU A 54 -12.54 11.50 0.82
C GLU A 54 -13.96 11.19 0.36
N SER A 55 -14.60 10.21 0.99
CA SER A 55 -16.02 9.91 0.88
C SER A 55 -16.53 9.53 2.26
#